data_AF-A0A323URY8-F1
#
_entry.id   AF-A0A323URY8-F1
#
_cell.length_a   1.000
_cell.length_b   1.000
_cell.length_c   1.000
_cell.angle_alpha   90.00
_cell.angle_beta   90.00
_cell.angle_gamma   90.00
#
_symmetry.space_group_name_H-M   'P 1'
#
loop_
_entity.id
_entity.type
_entity.pdbx_description
1 polymer ?
#
loop_
_entity_poly.entity_id
_entity_poly.type
_entity_poly.pdbx_seq_one_letter_code
_entity_poly.pdbx_strand_id
1 'polypeptide(L)'
;MSGFGHYARTADELEREIYKRGLALGLDWDDQARLRELARQALSCKPGCVMKLLRSPIRTEKLTGELFALTELMLDTMRQSAQIGVHTHGGPAWKAFGKALYEASDAISSS
;
A
#
# COMPACT_ATOMS: atom_id res chain seq x y z
N MET A 1 -9.15 -24.72 9.23
CA MET A 1 -9.45 -23.30 9.51
C MET A 1 -9.95 -22.67 8.22
N SER A 2 -11.12 -22.02 8.21
CA SER A 2 -11.70 -21.44 6.99
C SER A 2 -10.81 -20.33 6.44
N GLY A 3 -10.63 -20.26 5.12
CA GLY A 3 -9.83 -19.20 4.47
C GLY A 3 -10.28 -17.78 4.82
N PHE A 4 -11.52 -17.60 5.26
CA PHE A 4 -12.08 -16.32 5.68
C PHE A 4 -11.40 -15.69 6.90
N GLY A 5 -11.04 -16.50 7.90
CA GLY A 5 -10.32 -15.99 9.09
C GLY A 5 -8.88 -15.57 8.81
N HIS A 6 -8.31 -16.03 7.69
CA HIS A 6 -6.98 -15.66 7.25
C HIS A 6 -6.96 -14.22 6.70
N TYR A 7 -7.87 -13.87 5.79
CA TYR A 7 -7.87 -12.55 5.14
C TYR A 7 -8.11 -11.38 6.09
N ALA A 8 -9.04 -11.51 7.05
CA ALA A 8 -9.28 -10.46 8.04
C ALA A 8 -8.04 -10.19 8.90
N ARG A 9 -7.37 -11.26 9.37
CA ARG A 9 -6.12 -11.14 10.13
C ARG A 9 -5.00 -10.53 9.29
N THR A 10 -4.85 -10.98 8.05
CA THR A 10 -3.87 -10.42 7.10
C THR A 10 -4.12 -8.92 6.89
N ALA A 11 -5.37 -8.49 6.76
CA ALA A 11 -5.70 -7.08 6.61
C ALA A 11 -5.33 -6.25 7.84
N ASP A 12 -5.59 -6.75 9.05
CA ASP A 12 -5.19 -6.08 10.30
C ASP A 12 -3.67 -5.97 10.44
N GLU A 13 -2.94 -7.00 10.04
CA GLU A 13 -1.47 -7.00 10.04
C GLU A 13 -0.92 -6.00 9.02
N LEU A 14 -1.45 -6.02 7.79
CA LEU A 14 -1.07 -5.07 6.74
C LEU A 14 -1.38 -3.63 7.14
N GLU A 15 -2.57 -3.35 7.69
CA GLU A 15 -2.92 -2.02 8.22
C GLU A 15 -1.88 -1.55 9.25
N ARG A 16 -1.54 -2.40 10.22
CA ARG A 16 -0.55 -2.05 11.26
C ARG A 16 0.81 -1.76 10.66
N GLU A 17 1.28 -2.56 9.72
CA GLU A 17 2.61 -2.39 9.15
C GLU A 17 2.67 -1.19 8.19
N ILE A 18 1.62 -0.93 7.40
CA ILE A 18 1.46 0.28 6.58
C ILE A 18 1.49 1.52 7.46
N TYR A 19 0.68 1.53 8.54
CA TYR A 19 0.64 2.62 9.50
C TYR A 19 2.03 2.92 10.09
N LYS A 20 2.76 1.89 10.52
CA LYS A 20 4.11 2.03 11.07
C LYS A 20 5.11 2.59 10.06
N ARG A 21 5.04 2.19 8.78
CA ARG A 21 5.94 2.73 7.73
C ARG A 21 5.63 4.19 7.47
N GLY A 22 4.36 4.56 7.36
CA GLY A 22 3.99 5.96 7.20
C GLY A 22 4.43 6.82 8.38
N LEU A 23 4.23 6.35 9.61
CA LEU A 23 4.72 7.05 10.80
C LEU A 23 6.24 7.24 10.77
N ALA A 24 7.00 6.19 10.44
CA ALA A 24 8.46 6.26 10.34
C ALA A 24 8.97 7.17 9.20
N LEU A 25 8.15 7.38 8.18
CA LEU A 25 8.40 8.32 7.07
C LEU A 25 7.91 9.75 7.37
N GLY A 26 7.26 9.97 8.51
CA GLY A 26 6.64 11.25 8.86
C GLY A 26 5.42 11.59 8.01
N LEU A 27 4.69 10.57 7.52
CA LEU A 27 3.47 10.77 6.76
C LEU A 27 2.31 11.15 7.68
N ASP A 28 1.59 12.19 7.26
CA ASP A 28 0.24 12.45 7.69
C ASP A 28 -0.72 11.73 6.73
N TRP A 29 -1.58 10.86 7.26
CA TRP A 29 -2.56 10.10 6.47
C TRP A 29 -3.70 10.98 5.94
N ASP A 30 -3.84 12.20 6.45
CA ASP A 30 -4.78 13.19 5.96
C ASP A 30 -4.16 14.10 4.86
N ASP A 31 -2.83 14.13 4.70
CA ASP A 31 -2.15 14.85 3.63
C ASP A 31 -2.29 14.13 2.27
N GLN A 32 -3.45 14.37 1.64
CA GLN A 32 -3.79 13.76 0.35
C GLN A 32 -2.80 14.12 -0.77
N ALA A 33 -2.15 15.29 -0.71
CA ALA A 33 -1.19 15.69 -1.72
C ALA A 33 0.07 14.82 -1.64
N ARG A 34 0.59 14.61 -0.42
CA ARG A 34 1.74 13.74 -0.18
C ARG A 34 1.42 12.29 -0.48
N LEU A 35 0.24 11.79 -0.10
CA LEU A 35 -0.17 10.43 -0.40
C LEU A 35 -0.29 10.17 -1.90
N ARG A 36 -0.88 11.10 -2.67
CA ARG A 36 -0.94 10.99 -4.14
C ARG A 36 0.43 10.97 -4.80
N GLU A 37 1.37 11.76 -4.28
CA GLU A 37 2.74 11.75 -4.80
C GLU A 37 3.41 10.39 -4.60
N LEU A 38 3.31 9.82 -3.40
CA LEU A 38 3.82 8.47 -3.13
C LEU A 38 3.10 7.39 -3.95
N ALA A 39 1.78 7.53 -4.13
CA ALA A 39 0.99 6.62 -4.95
C ALA A 39 1.43 6.65 -6.43
N ARG A 40 1.65 7.84 -7.00
CA ARG A 40 2.20 7.97 -8.36
C ARG A 40 3.58 7.34 -8.47
N GLN A 41 4.44 7.53 -7.47
CA GLN A 41 5.76 6.91 -7.43
C GLN A 41 5.66 5.38 -7.41
N ALA A 42 4.75 4.82 -6.59
CA ALA A 42 4.49 3.38 -6.54
C ALA A 42 4.02 2.85 -7.90
N LEU A 43 3.05 3.50 -8.54
CA LEU A 43 2.50 3.08 -9.83
C LEU A 43 3.48 3.27 -11.00
N SER A 44 4.39 4.24 -10.91
CA SER A 44 5.40 4.51 -11.94
C SER A 44 6.69 3.68 -11.75
N CYS A 45 6.75 2.87 -10.69
CA CYS A 45 7.92 2.09 -10.34
C CYS A 45 8.11 0.94 -11.34
N LYS A 46 9.15 1.02 -12.17
CA LYS A 46 9.51 -0.03 -13.14
C LYS A 46 9.88 -1.34 -12.44
N PRO A 47 9.87 -2.50 -13.13
CA PRO A 47 10.32 -3.76 -12.55
C PRO A 47 11.69 -3.63 -11.87
N GLY A 48 11.77 -4.08 -10.62
CA GLY A 48 12.99 -4.00 -9.79
C GLY A 48 13.21 -2.68 -9.04
N CYS A 49 12.40 -1.63 -9.26
CA CYS A 49 12.56 -0.37 -8.51
C CYS A 49 12.23 -0.53 -7.02
N VAL A 50 11.18 -1.28 -6.65
CA VAL A 50 10.88 -1.58 -5.23
C VAL A 50 12.05 -2.32 -4.58
N MET A 51 12.63 -3.30 -5.28
CA MET A 51 13.81 -4.04 -4.79
C MET A 51 15.04 -3.16 -4.61
N LYS A 52 15.22 -2.15 -5.47
CA LYS A 52 16.29 -1.15 -5.32
C LYS A 52 16.07 -0.31 -4.06
N LEU A 53 14.85 0.17 -3.83
CA LEU A 53 14.48 0.91 -2.62
C LEU A 53 14.72 0.08 -1.35
N LEU A 54 14.25 -1.16 -1.32
CA LEU A 54 14.42 -2.08 -0.18
C LEU A 54 15.89 -2.37 0.18
N ARG A 55 16.80 -2.30 -0.81
CA ARG A 55 18.24 -2.49 -0.63
C ARG A 55 19.00 -1.18 -0.37
N SER A 56 18.31 -0.04 -0.35
CA SER A 56 18.97 1.24 -0.15
C SER A 56 19.60 1.33 1.26
N PRO A 57 20.82 1.85 1.38
CA PRO A 57 21.38 2.21 2.69
C PRO A 57 20.69 3.43 3.29
N ILE A 58 19.94 4.20 2.50
CA ILE A 58 19.19 5.37 2.94
C ILE A 58 17.88 4.89 3.57
N ARG A 59 17.73 5.13 4.88
CA ARG A 59 16.59 4.63 5.67
C ARG A 59 15.24 5.05 5.10
N THR A 60 15.10 6.28 4.65
CA THR A 60 13.85 6.79 4.08
C THR A 60 13.50 6.09 2.78
N GLU A 61 14.47 5.85 1.88
CA GLU A 61 14.25 5.09 0.65
C GLU A 61 13.85 3.63 0.95
N LYS A 62 14.51 2.99 1.91
CA LYS A 62 14.16 1.64 2.35
C LYS A 62 12.73 1.57 2.89
N LEU A 63 12.34 2.51 3.75
CA LEU A 63 10.99 2.58 4.31
C LEU A 63 9.94 2.83 3.21
N THR A 64 10.24 3.66 2.20
CA THR A 64 9.38 3.84 1.03
C THR A 64 9.22 2.55 0.24
N GLY A 65 10.31 1.79 0.03
CA GLY A 65 10.24 0.48 -0.60
C GLY A 65 9.40 -0.52 0.20
N GLU A 66 9.53 -0.53 1.53
CA GLU A 66 8.70 -1.35 2.41
C GLU A 66 7.22 -0.97 2.34
N LEU A 67 6.90 0.33 2.32
CA LEU A 67 5.53 0.82 2.16
C LEU A 67 4.93 0.36 0.82
N PHE A 68 5.69 0.45 -0.27
CA PHE A 68 5.23 0.01 -1.59
C PHE A 68 4.99 -1.50 -1.63
N ALA A 69 5.91 -2.31 -1.09
CA ALA A 69 5.74 -3.76 -1.02
C ALA A 69 4.53 -4.18 -0.17
N LEU A 70 4.31 -3.53 0.98
CA LEU A 70 3.12 -3.77 1.80
C LEU A 70 1.82 -3.39 1.07
N THR A 71 1.88 -2.35 0.23
CA THR A 71 0.76 -1.90 -0.58
C THR A 71 0.45 -2.86 -1.74
N GLU A 72 1.45 -3.52 -2.32
CA GLU A 72 1.20 -4.59 -3.28
C GLU A 72 0.49 -5.77 -2.61
N LEU A 73 0.98 -6.20 -1.43
CA LEU A 73 0.33 -7.26 -0.64
C LEU A 73 -1.10 -6.89 -0.22
N MET A 74 -1.33 -5.62 0.10
CA MET A 74 -2.63 -5.03 0.37
C MET A 74 -3.61 -5.25 -0.79
N LEU A 75 -3.22 -4.86 -2.01
CA LEU A 75 -4.04 -5.01 -3.21
C LEU A 75 -4.27 -6.48 -3.58
N ASP A 76 -3.25 -7.32 -3.45
CA ASP A 76 -3.37 -8.76 -3.69
C ASP A 76 -4.32 -9.45 -2.70
N THR A 77 -4.24 -9.10 -1.42
CA THR A 77 -5.14 -9.60 -0.37
C THR A 77 -6.59 -9.23 -0.67
N MET A 78 -6.84 -7.97 -1.06
CA MET A 78 -8.16 -7.51 -1.51
C MET A 78 -8.65 -8.30 -2.72
N ARG A 79 -7.81 -8.44 -3.75
CA ARG A 79 -8.16 -9.14 -4.99
C ARG A 79 -8.48 -10.62 -4.75
N GLN A 80 -7.64 -11.33 -4.02
CA GLN A 80 -7.80 -12.76 -3.75
C GLN A 80 -9.04 -13.03 -2.89
N SER A 81 -9.28 -12.21 -1.86
CA SER A 81 -10.48 -12.38 -1.03
C SER A 81 -11.77 -12.10 -1.81
N ALA A 82 -11.78 -11.12 -2.71
CA ALA A 82 -12.94 -10.82 -3.55
C ALA A 82 -13.30 -11.98 -4.49
N GLN A 83 -12.31 -12.74 -4.99
CA GLN A 83 -12.53 -13.92 -5.84
C GLN A 83 -13.34 -15.03 -5.17
N ILE A 84 -13.35 -15.07 -3.82
CA ILE A 84 -14.12 -16.04 -3.04
C ILE A 84 -15.33 -15.40 -2.33
N GLY A 85 -15.75 -14.22 -2.76
CA GLY A 85 -16.92 -13.51 -2.23
C GLY A 85 -16.69 -12.79 -0.90
N VAL A 86 -15.44 -12.55 -0.50
CA VAL A 86 -15.11 -11.80 0.72
C VAL A 86 -14.53 -10.43 0.40
N HIS A 87 -15.18 -9.40 0.92
CA HIS A 87 -14.70 -8.03 0.78
C HIS A 87 -13.81 -7.65 1.96
N THR A 88 -12.53 -7.99 1.85
CA THR A 88 -11.52 -7.61 2.84
C THR A 88 -11.20 -6.13 2.73
N HIS A 89 -11.04 -5.47 3.88
CA HIS A 89 -10.78 -4.04 3.98
C HIS A 89 -9.81 -3.79 5.12
N GLY A 90 -8.95 -2.79 4.98
CA GLY A 90 -8.07 -2.32 6.04
C GLY A 90 -8.64 -1.15 6.84
N GLY A 91 -7.81 -0.63 7.74
CA GLY A 91 -8.10 0.52 8.56
C GLY A 91 -7.90 1.85 7.84
N PRO A 92 -7.78 2.96 8.59
CA PRO A 92 -7.62 4.30 8.03
C PRO A 92 -6.41 4.45 7.11
N ALA A 93 -5.24 3.89 7.45
CA ALA A 93 -4.02 4.08 6.67
C ALA A 93 -4.12 3.38 5.31
N TRP A 94 -4.60 2.12 5.31
CA TRP A 94 -4.97 1.40 4.10
C TRP A 94 -5.93 2.20 3.23
N LYS A 95 -7.05 2.69 3.81
CA LYS A 95 -8.08 3.39 3.04
C LYS A 95 -7.56 4.69 2.43
N ALA A 96 -6.79 5.47 3.19
CA ALA A 96 -6.19 6.70 2.72
C ALA A 96 -5.24 6.45 1.55
N PHE A 97 -4.33 5.49 1.69
CA PHE A 97 -3.36 5.19 0.63
C PHE A 97 -3.99 4.47 -0.57
N GLY A 98 -4.93 3.57 -0.32
CA GLY A 98 -5.76 2.91 -1.34
C GLY A 98 -6.52 3.90 -2.21
N LYS A 99 -7.13 4.92 -1.58
CA LYS A 99 -7.77 6.03 -2.31
C LYS A 99 -6.76 6.80 -3.17
N ALA A 100 -5.60 7.14 -2.62
CA ALA A 100 -4.56 7.84 -3.37
C ALA A 100 -4.04 7.04 -4.58
N LEU A 101 -3.92 5.72 -4.45
CA LEU A 101 -3.55 4.81 -5.55
C LEU A 101 -4.62 4.77 -6.64
N TYR A 102 -5.89 4.68 -6.25
CA TYR A 102 -7.00 4.71 -7.19
C TYR A 102 -7.02 6.02 -7.98
N GLU A 103 -6.97 7.17 -7.28
CA GLU A 103 -6.93 8.49 -7.91
C GLU A 103 -5.70 8.69 -8.82
N ALA A 104 -4.53 8.18 -8.41
CA ALA A 104 -3.31 8.25 -9.22
C ALA A 104 -3.38 7.35 -10.47
N SER A 105 -3.97 6.15 -10.35
CA SER A 105 -4.18 5.23 -11.47
C SER A 105 -5.14 5.79 -12.51
N ASP A 106 -6.25 6.40 -12.07
CA ASP A 106 -7.22 7.05 -12.95
C ASP A 106 -6.57 8.19 -13.73
N ALA A 107 -5.76 9.03 -13.06
CA ALA A 107 -5.04 10.12 -13.70
C ALA A 107 -4.00 9.67 -14.74
N ILE A 108 -3.29 8.56 -14.49
CA ILE A 108 -2.35 7.96 -15.44
C ILE A 108 -3.09 7.41 -16.66
N SER A 109 -4.27 6.82 -16.46
CA SER A 109 -5.05 6.19 -17.54
C SER A 109 -5.77 7.20 -18.43
N SER A 110 -5.98 8.44 -17.96
CA SER A 110 -6.60 9.54 -18.70
C SER A 110 -5.63 10.45 -19.45
N SER A 111 -4.31 10.17 -19.38
CA SER A 111 -3.24 10.97 -19.99
C SER A 111 -2.71 10.32 -21.26
#